data_AF-A0A524N9A3-F1
#
_entry.id   AF-A0A524N9A3-F1
#
_cell.length_a   1.000
_cell.length_b   1.000
_cell.length_c   1.000
_cell.angle_alpha   90.00
_cell.angle_beta   90.00
_cell.angle_gamma   90.00
#
_symmetry.space_group_name_H-M   'P 1'
#
loop_
_entity.id
_entity.type
_entity.pdbx_description
1 polymer ?
#
loop_
_entity_poly.entity_id
_entity_poly.type
_entity_poly.pdbx_seq_one_letter_code
_entity_poly.pdbx_strand_id
1 'polypeptide(L)'
;MADRQHIPGFGHKVYRGVDPRFPPLLDCVRRLDPDDASSVEAVVAEAGRVMSHQPNVDLALGALTRAAGLSPNTPLFAIARIAGWGAHYAEEVGEAPVRFRGVAAPVRC
;
A
#
# COMPACT_ATOMS: atom_id res chain seq x y z
N MET A 1 26.46 -11.30 -1.32
CA MET A 1 25.84 -9.99 -1.56
C MET A 1 24.42 -10.12 -1.03
N ALA A 2 24.08 -9.42 0.05
CA ALA A 2 22.72 -9.49 0.59
C ALA A 2 21.77 -9.07 -0.53
N ASP A 3 20.91 -9.99 -0.94
CA ASP A 3 19.84 -9.70 -1.88
C ASP A 3 19.10 -8.46 -1.36
N ARG A 4 18.77 -7.53 -2.26
CA ARG A 4 18.14 -6.26 -1.90
C ARG A 4 16.69 -6.56 -1.55
N GLN A 5 16.49 -7.18 -0.39
CA GLN A 5 15.23 -7.78 0.03
C GLN A 5 14.17 -6.68 0.13
N HIS A 6 13.19 -6.78 -0.76
CA HIS A 6 12.02 -5.95 -0.74
C HIS A 6 11.17 -6.32 0.48
N ILE A 7 11.02 -5.38 1.43
CA ILE A 7 10.15 -5.56 2.58
C ILE A 7 8.74 -5.10 2.20
N PRO A 8 7.71 -5.97 2.28
CA PRO A 8 6.32 -5.59 2.05
C PRO A 8 5.87 -4.44 2.97
N GLY A 9 5.04 -3.54 2.47
CA GLY A 9 4.60 -2.36 3.22
C GLY A 9 5.55 -1.15 3.13
N PHE A 10 6.65 -1.25 2.37
CA PHE A 10 7.59 -0.15 2.14
C PHE A 10 7.76 0.13 0.64
N GLY A 11 7.95 1.41 0.32
CA GLY A 11 8.18 1.89 -1.03
C GLY A 11 6.90 2.18 -1.80
N HIS A 12 7.00 3.09 -2.76
CA HIS A 12 5.90 3.49 -3.63
C HIS A 12 6.44 3.96 -4.99
N LYS A 13 5.71 3.69 -6.09
CA LYS A 13 6.14 4.10 -7.44
C LYS A 13 5.97 5.61 -7.68
N VAL A 14 4.92 6.19 -7.10
CA VAL A 14 4.57 7.63 -7.23
C VAL A 14 5.18 8.48 -6.11
N TYR A 15 4.92 8.16 -4.83
CA TYR A 15 5.44 8.91 -3.70
C TYR A 15 6.93 8.67 -3.48
N ARG A 16 7.70 9.77 -3.46
CA ARG A 16 9.12 9.76 -3.10
C ARG A 16 9.36 9.98 -1.59
N GLY A 17 8.36 10.54 -0.90
CA GLY A 17 8.34 10.72 0.55
C GLY A 17 7.38 9.72 1.21
N VAL A 18 6.95 10.05 2.43
CA VAL A 18 5.96 9.25 3.17
C VAL A 18 4.65 9.19 2.36
N ASP A 19 4.07 8.00 2.23
CA ASP A 19 2.74 7.84 1.66
C ASP A 19 1.73 8.60 2.53
N PRO A 20 1.01 9.61 1.99
CA PRO A 20 0.11 10.44 2.78
C PRO A 20 -1.04 9.67 3.43
N ARG A 21 -1.30 8.43 2.99
CA ARG A 21 -2.34 7.55 3.54
C ARG A 21 -1.86 6.74 4.74
N PHE A 22 -0.55 6.63 4.95
CA PHE A 22 0.00 5.87 6.06
C PHE A 22 -0.29 6.52 7.43
N PRO A 23 0.01 7.82 7.68
CA PRO A 23 -0.25 8.45 8.98
C PRO A 23 -1.70 8.36 9.47
N PRO A 24 -2.74 8.71 8.66
CA PRO A 24 -4.12 8.66 9.15
C PRO A 24 -4.59 7.24 9.46
N LEU A 25 -4.10 6.22 8.76
CA LEU A 25 -4.41 4.83 9.09
C LEU A 25 -3.68 4.39 10.37
N LEU A 26 -2.43 4.80 10.57
CA LEU A 26 -1.72 4.54 11.82
C LEU A 26 -2.39 5.24 13.00
N ASP A 27 -2.99 6.41 12.81
CA ASP A 27 -3.80 7.07 13.83
C ASP A 27 -5.06 6.27 14.19
N CYS A 28 -5.69 5.60 13.21
CA CYS A 28 -6.77 4.66 13.49
C CYS A 28 -6.29 3.45 14.29
N VAL A 29 -5.13 2.88 13.94
CA VAL A 29 -4.50 1.81 14.73
C VAL A 29 -4.28 2.27 16.16
N ARG A 30 -3.67 3.45 16.37
CA ARG A 30 -3.38 3.98 17.70
C ARG A 30 -4.63 4.19 18.57
N ARG A 31 -5.79 4.43 17.96
CA ARG A 31 -7.07 4.54 18.68
C ARG A 31 -7.65 3.18 19.07
N LEU A 32 -7.37 2.13 18.31
CA LEU A 32 -7.83 0.76 18.57
C LEU A 32 -6.88 0.01 19.50
N ASP A 33 -5.58 0.10 19.22
CA ASP A 33 -4.50 -0.57 19.91
C ASP A 33 -3.23 0.32 19.86
N PRO A 34 -2.97 1.10 20.94
CA PRO A 34 -1.78 1.94 21.03
C PRO A 34 -0.46 1.16 20.97
N ASP A 35 -0.42 -0.06 21.51
CA ASP A 35 0.79 -0.87 21.59
C ASP A 35 1.15 -1.45 20.20
N ASP A 36 0.15 -1.84 19.41
CA ASP A 36 0.36 -2.24 18.01
C ASP A 36 0.85 -1.05 17.16
N ALA A 37 0.30 0.15 17.37
CA ALA A 37 0.79 1.36 16.70
C ALA A 37 2.26 1.66 17.04
N SER A 38 2.65 1.57 18.32
CA SER A 38 4.05 1.73 18.72
C SER A 38 4.96 0.64 18.14
N SER A 39 4.46 -0.58 18.02
CA SER A 39 5.20 -1.68 17.38
C SER A 39 5.45 -1.39 15.89
N VAL A 40 4.45 -0.87 15.17
CA VAL A 40 4.60 -0.44 13.78
C VAL A 40 5.62 0.69 13.64
N GLU A 41 5.58 1.69 14.52
CA GLU A 41 6.55 2.79 14.53
C GLU A 41 7.98 2.28 14.75
N ALA A 42 8.18 1.32 15.65
CA ALA A 42 9.47 0.68 15.88
C ALA A 42 9.96 -0.08 14.64
N VAL A 43 9.07 -0.81 13.95
CA VAL A 43 9.38 -1.49 12.69
C VAL A 43 9.79 -0.49 11.61
N VAL A 44 9.07 0.63 11.48
CA VAL A 44 9.41 1.71 10.53
C VAL A 44 10.77 2.30 10.84
N ALA A 45 11.07 2.57 12.12
CA ALA A 45 12.35 3.11 12.54
C ALA A 45 13.51 2.15 12.20
N GLU A 46 13.36 0.86 12.49
CA GLU A 46 14.40 -0.13 12.20
C GLU A 46 14.58 -0.36 10.69
N ALA A 47 13.47 -0.45 9.94
CA ALA A 47 13.52 -0.53 8.48
C ALA A 47 14.28 0.67 7.87
N GLY A 48 14.07 1.88 8.42
CA GLY A 48 14.78 3.09 8.01
C GLY A 48 16.30 3.06 8.23
N ARG A 49 16.82 2.15 9.07
CA ARG A 49 18.28 1.95 9.27
C ARG A 49 18.91 1.10 8.17
N VAL A 50 18.13 0.23 7.56
CA VAL A 50 18.61 -0.75 6.57
C VAL A 50 18.17 -0.44 5.13
N MET A 51 17.17 0.44 4.96
CA MET A 51 16.69 0.86 3.64
C MET A 51 16.16 2.29 3.61
N SER A 52 16.13 2.88 2.41
CA SER A 52 15.63 4.23 2.17
C SER A 52 14.14 4.30 1.81
N HIS A 53 13.44 3.17 1.78
CA HIS A 53 12.03 3.14 1.39
C HIS A 53 11.14 3.55 2.55
N GLN A 54 10.20 4.44 2.28
CA GLN A 54 9.22 4.92 3.27
C GLN A 54 8.06 3.92 3.41
N PRO A 55 7.39 3.87 4.58
CA PRO A 55 6.21 3.04 4.74
C PRO A 55 5.08 3.50 3.82
N ASN A 56 4.30 2.55 3.34
CA ASN A 56 3.16 2.80 2.47
C ASN A 56 1.84 2.41 3.13
N VAL A 57 0.72 2.69 2.45
CA VAL A 57 -0.63 2.39 2.95
C VAL A 57 -0.83 0.93 3.38
N ASP A 58 -0.14 -0.03 2.77
CA ASP A 58 -0.35 -1.46 3.03
C ASP A 58 0.19 -1.86 4.41
N LEU A 59 1.28 -1.23 4.87
CA LEU A 59 1.79 -1.46 6.23
C LEU A 59 0.76 -1.05 7.28
N ALA A 60 0.20 0.16 7.14
CA ALA A 60 -0.82 0.64 8.06
C ALA A 60 -2.13 -0.16 7.96
N LEU A 61 -2.50 -0.62 6.76
CA LEU A 61 -3.69 -1.46 6.57
C LEU A 61 -3.53 -2.84 7.21
N GLY A 62 -2.33 -3.43 7.14
CA GLY A 62 -2.01 -4.69 7.82
C GLY A 62 -2.11 -4.57 9.34
N ALA A 63 -1.56 -3.48 9.90
CA ALA A 63 -1.69 -3.16 11.32
C ALA A 63 -3.15 -2.93 11.72
N LEU A 64 -3.91 -2.15 10.94
CA LEU A 64 -5.32 -1.90 11.21
C LEU A 64 -6.15 -3.20 11.22
N THR A 65 -5.88 -4.10 10.28
CA THR A 65 -6.56 -5.41 10.20
C THR A 65 -6.27 -6.24 11.45
N ARG A 66 -5.01 -6.24 11.92
CA ARG A 66 -4.58 -6.91 13.13
C ARG A 66 -5.22 -6.30 14.39
N ALA A 67 -5.10 -4.99 14.58
CA ALA A 67 -5.66 -4.26 15.72
C ALA A 67 -7.19 -4.41 15.82
N ALA A 68 -7.88 -4.51 14.67
CA ALA A 68 -9.32 -4.76 14.62
C ALA A 68 -9.72 -6.23 14.85
N GLY A 69 -8.77 -7.14 15.07
CA GLY A 69 -9.05 -8.57 15.26
C GLY A 69 -9.58 -9.28 14.01
N LEU A 70 -9.36 -8.71 12.82
CA LEU A 70 -9.84 -9.26 11.56
C LEU A 70 -8.89 -10.32 11.03
N SER A 71 -9.44 -11.29 10.29
CA SER A 71 -8.62 -12.27 9.56
C SER A 71 -7.70 -11.56 8.56
N PRO A 72 -6.44 -12.00 8.38
CA PRO A 72 -5.55 -11.48 7.34
C PRO A 72 -6.12 -11.62 5.91
N ASN A 73 -7.06 -12.55 5.72
CA ASN A 73 -7.73 -12.78 4.43
C ASN A 73 -8.96 -11.87 4.22
N THR A 74 -9.25 -10.96 5.14
CA THR A 74 -10.35 -10.00 4.99
C THR A 74 -10.10 -9.12 3.76
N PRO A 75 -11.01 -9.07 2.77
CA PRO A 75 -10.80 -8.34 1.53
C PRO A 75 -11.06 -6.83 1.68
N LEU A 76 -10.59 -6.23 2.77
CA LEU A 76 -10.87 -4.83 3.15
C LEU A 76 -10.44 -3.85 2.06
N PHE A 77 -9.24 -4.06 1.50
CA PHE A 77 -8.72 -3.24 0.41
C PHE A 77 -9.64 -3.30 -0.82
N ALA A 78 -10.04 -4.51 -1.24
CA ALA A 78 -10.87 -4.68 -2.42
C ALA A 78 -12.23 -3.99 -2.24
N ILE A 79 -12.87 -4.16 -1.09
CA ILE A 79 -14.14 -3.50 -0.76
C ILE A 79 -14.00 -1.98 -0.84
N ALA A 80 -12.96 -1.41 -0.22
CA ALA A 80 -12.72 0.03 -0.28
C ALA A 80 -12.44 0.54 -1.71
N ARG A 81 -11.74 -0.26 -2.53
CA ARG A 81 -11.36 0.13 -3.90
C ARG A 81 -12.49 0.06 -4.92
N ILE A 82 -13.56 -0.71 -4.66
CA ILE A 82 -14.73 -0.79 -5.56
C ILE A 82 -15.30 0.61 -5.87
N ALA A 83 -15.33 1.52 -4.89
CA ALA A 83 -15.81 2.89 -5.11
C ALA A 83 -14.97 3.62 -6.17
N GLY A 84 -13.64 3.50 -6.11
CA GLY A 84 -12.76 4.10 -7.10
C GLY A 84 -12.81 3.42 -8.45
N TRP A 85 -12.94 2.08 -8.48
CA TRP A 85 -13.12 1.36 -9.74
C TRP A 85 -14.43 1.72 -10.43
N GLY A 86 -15.52 1.86 -9.69
CA GLY A 86 -16.81 2.31 -10.23
C GLY A 86 -16.74 3.74 -10.77
N ALA A 87 -16.04 4.64 -10.06
CA ALA A 87 -15.83 6.01 -10.52
C ALA A 87 -15.01 6.07 -11.82
N HIS A 88 -13.88 5.36 -11.89
CA HIS A 88 -13.08 5.29 -13.12
C HIS A 88 -13.81 4.61 -14.27
N TYR A 89 -14.64 3.61 -13.99
CA TYR A 89 -15.50 3.01 -15.01
C TYR A 89 -16.49 4.03 -15.58
N ALA A 90 -17.17 4.79 -14.72
CA ALA A 90 -18.10 5.83 -15.14
C ALA A 90 -17.40 6.96 -15.93
N GLU A 91 -16.18 7.32 -15.54
CA GLU A 91 -15.32 8.27 -16.27
C GLU A 91 -14.98 7.74 -17.68
N GLU A 92 -14.52 6.49 -17.79
CA GLU A 92 -14.15 5.88 -19.08
C GLU A 92 -15.33 5.72 -20.04
N VAL A 93 -16.56 5.51 -19.53
CA VAL A 93 -17.77 5.40 -20.37
C VAL A 93 -18.03 6.70 -21.16
N GLY A 94 -17.58 7.85 -20.65
CA GLY A 94 -17.70 9.15 -21.33
C GLY A 94 -16.62 9.41 -22.40
N GLU A 95 -15.57 8.58 -22.45
CA GLU A 95 -14.40 8.81 -23.29
C GLU A 95 -14.42 7.97 -24.58
N ALA A 96 -13.64 8.40 -25.58
CA ALA A 96 -13.47 7.60 -26.79
C ALA A 96 -12.73 6.28 -26.44
N PRO A 97 -13.23 5.10 -26.88
CA PRO A 97 -12.66 3.82 -26.43
C PRO A 97 -11.17 3.68 -26.71
N VAL A 98 -10.37 3.56 -25.65
CA VAL A 98 -8.92 3.32 -25.77
C VAL A 98 -8.68 1.84 -26.09
N ARG A 99 -8.35 1.54 -27.35
CA ARG A 99 -7.91 0.19 -27.75
C ARG A 99 -6.42 0.01 -27.45
N PHE A 100 -6.05 -0.01 -26.17
CA PHE A 100 -4.68 -0.25 -25.76
C PHE A 100 -4.18 -1.60 -26.30
N ARG A 101 -3.21 -1.56 -27.21
CA ARG A 101 -2.49 -2.74 -27.69
C ARG A 101 -1.05 -2.65 -27.21
N GLY A 102 -0.74 -3.37 -26.14
CA GLY A 102 0.65 -3.52 -25.69
C GLY A 102 1.46 -4.24 -26.76
N VAL A 103 2.48 -3.57 -27.30
CA VAL A 103 3.46 -4.19 -28.19
C VAL A 103 4.65 -4.63 -27.34
N ALA A 104 4.97 -5.93 -27.34
CA ALA A 104 6.19 -6.42 -26.73
C ALA A 104 7.32 -6.35 -27.77
N ALA A 105 8.42 -5.68 -27.43
CA ALA A 105 9.65 -5.83 -28.20
C ALA A 105 10.27 -7.20 -27.87
N PRO A 106 10.76 -7.96 -28.86
CA PRO A 106 11.48 -9.20 -28.58
C PRO A 106 12.72 -8.89 -27.74
N VAL A 107 12.92 -9.64 -26.66
CA VAL A 107 14.14 -9.57 -25.85
C VAL A 107 15.30 -10.03 -26.75
N ARG A 108 16.31 -9.16 -26.95
CA ARG A 108 17.53 -9.56 -27.66
C ARG A 108 18.38 -10.39 -26.70
N CYS A 109 18.60 -11.66 -27.06
CA CYS A 109 19.60 -12.54 -26.43
C CYS A 109 21.02 -12.05 -26.70
#